data_AF-A0A7W5B4P8-F1
#
_entry.id   AF-A0A7W5B4P8-F1
#
_cell.length_a   1.000
_cell.length_b   1.000
_cell.length_c   1.000
_cell.angle_alpha   90.00
_cell.angle_beta   90.00
_cell.angle_gamma   90.00
#
_symmetry.space_group_name_H-M   'P 1'
#
loop_
_entity.id
_entity.type
_entity.pdbx_description
1 polymer ?
#
loop_
_entity_poly.entity_id
_entity_poly.type
_entity_poly.pdbx_seq_one_letter_code
_entity_poly.pdbx_strand_id
1 'polypeptide(L)'
;MEPGLLLGCVIVLLIIWLLRVKYVKYGGAGQAAKELRLLTSSQREGSSTPEDLPRWEDSQRRMENYLSEYNKLNMEIRFTEAFLFYLEQHYPADPRVGILQESAAHRKDSIWGFKVNR
;
A
#
# COMPACT_ATOMS: atom_id res chain seq x y z
N MET A 1 12.93 -37.16 13.91
CA MET A 1 11.76 -36.44 13.38
C MET A 1 11.19 -37.28 12.26
N GLU A 2 9.97 -37.80 12.44
CA GLU A 2 9.33 -38.69 11.48
C GLU A 2 8.99 -37.93 10.18
N PRO A 3 9.34 -38.44 9.00
CA PRO A 3 9.14 -37.73 7.73
C PRO A 3 7.66 -37.42 7.44
N GLY A 4 6.74 -38.22 7.98
CA GLY A 4 5.30 -37.98 7.89
C GLY A 4 4.84 -36.70 8.61
N LEU A 5 5.49 -36.32 9.70
CA LEU A 5 5.17 -35.09 10.44
C LEU A 5 5.57 -33.85 9.65
N LEU A 6 6.73 -33.90 8.97
CA LEU A 6 7.20 -32.82 8.11
C LEU A 6 6.31 -32.64 6.87
N LEU A 7 5.93 -33.74 6.22
CA LEU A 7 4.98 -33.73 5.10
C LEU A 7 3.63 -33.14 5.51
N GLY A 8 3.11 -33.52 6.69
CA GLY A 8 1.89 -32.95 7.24
C GLY A 8 1.99 -31.43 7.47
N CYS A 9 3.07 -30.96 8.09
CA CYS A 9 3.31 -29.53 8.30
C CYS A 9 3.39 -28.74 7.00
N VAL A 10 4.09 -29.25 5.98
CA VAL A 10 4.23 -28.58 4.67
C VAL A 10 2.86 -28.42 3.99
N ILE A 11 2.01 -29.44 4.04
CA ILE A 11 0.66 -29.39 3.47
C ILE A 11 -0.20 -28.36 4.21
N VAL A 12 -0.15 -28.32 5.55
CA VAL A 12 -0.89 -27.34 6.36
C VAL A 12 -0.44 -25.92 6.04
N LEU A 13 0.86 -25.68 5.94
CA LEU A 13 1.41 -24.36 5.57
C LEU A 13 0.97 -23.93 4.17
N LEU A 14 0.95 -24.85 3.21
CA LEU A 14 0.45 -24.59 1.85
C LEU A 14 -1.04 -24.22 1.84
N ILE A 15 -1.87 -24.92 2.61
CA ILE A 15 -3.31 -24.62 2.71
C ILE A 15 -3.52 -23.24 3.35
N ILE A 16 -2.82 -22.94 4.45
CA ILE A 16 -2.90 -21.63 5.12
C ILE A 16 -2.47 -20.52 4.15
N TRP A 17 -1.40 -20.75 3.38
CA TRP A 17 -0.93 -19.79 2.39
C TRP A 17 -1.94 -19.55 1.28
N LEU A 18 -2.54 -20.60 0.72
CA LEU A 18 -3.57 -20.50 -0.31
C LEU A 18 -4.84 -19.79 0.20
N LEU A 19 -5.28 -20.10 1.41
CA LEU A 19 -6.42 -19.42 2.05
C LEU A 19 -6.12 -17.94 2.28
N ARG A 20 -4.92 -17.60 2.75
CA ARG A 20 -4.46 -16.20 2.89
C ARG A 20 -4.50 -15.49 1.54
N VAL A 21 -3.93 -16.08 0.48
CA VAL A 21 -3.92 -15.47 -0.86
C VAL A 21 -5.35 -15.25 -1.37
N LYS A 22 -6.24 -16.22 -1.19
CA LYS A 22 -7.64 -16.11 -1.63
C LYS A 22 -8.40 -15.05 -0.80
N TYR A 23 -8.23 -15.03 0.51
CA TYR A 23 -8.88 -14.06 1.39
C TYR A 23 -8.38 -12.63 1.14
N VAL A 24 -7.09 -12.45 0.87
CA VAL A 24 -6.54 -11.15 0.47
C VAL A 24 -7.05 -10.74 -0.91
N LYS A 25 -7.12 -11.66 -1.89
CA LYS A 25 -7.52 -11.33 -3.26
C LYS A 25 -9.02 -11.03 -3.41
N TYR A 26 -9.87 -11.67 -2.61
CA TYR A 26 -11.33 -11.58 -2.72
C TYR A 26 -12.03 -10.94 -1.50
N GLY A 27 -11.32 -10.73 -0.39
CA GLY A 27 -11.83 -10.04 0.78
C GLY A 27 -11.70 -8.51 0.69
N GLY A 28 -12.06 -7.83 1.78
CA GLY A 28 -12.05 -6.37 1.87
C GLY A 28 -10.69 -5.73 1.55
N ALA A 29 -9.59 -6.40 1.89
CA ALA A 29 -8.23 -5.94 1.55
C ALA A 29 -7.97 -5.92 0.03
N GLY A 30 -8.45 -6.93 -0.71
CA GLY A 30 -8.26 -6.99 -2.15
C GLY A 30 -9.05 -5.92 -2.89
N GLN A 31 -10.25 -5.61 -2.40
CA GLN A 31 -11.05 -4.51 -2.92
C GLN A 31 -10.40 -3.16 -2.62
N ALA A 32 -9.96 -2.92 -1.38
CA ALA A 32 -9.25 -1.71 -1.00
C ALA A 32 -7.94 -1.52 -1.77
N ALA A 33 -7.19 -2.60 -2.01
CA ALA A 33 -5.98 -2.57 -2.82
C ALA A 33 -6.26 -2.26 -4.30
N LYS A 34 -7.38 -2.75 -4.87
CA LYS A 34 -7.82 -2.39 -6.22
C LYS A 34 -8.22 -0.92 -6.29
N GLU A 35 -8.95 -0.43 -5.29
CA GLU A 35 -9.37 0.97 -5.24
C GLU A 35 -8.16 1.90 -5.12
N LEU A 36 -7.18 1.59 -4.25
CA LEU A 36 -5.91 2.34 -4.19
C LEU A 36 -5.16 2.35 -5.52
N ARG A 37 -5.18 1.25 -6.28
CA ARG A 37 -4.59 1.22 -7.64
C ARG A 37 -5.32 2.17 -8.58
N LEU A 38 -6.65 2.17 -8.57
CA LEU A 38 -7.47 3.05 -9.42
C LEU A 38 -7.23 4.52 -9.08
N LEU A 39 -7.29 4.86 -7.80
CA LEU A 39 -7.05 6.23 -7.32
C LEU A 39 -5.63 6.71 -7.64
N THR A 40 -4.63 5.83 -7.47
CA THR A 40 -3.24 6.13 -7.84
C THR A 40 -3.09 6.37 -9.35
N SER A 41 -3.78 5.58 -10.18
CA SER A 41 -3.77 5.77 -11.64
C SER A 41 -4.43 7.11 -12.01
N SER A 42 -5.63 7.36 -11.48
CA SER A 42 -6.37 8.60 -11.73
C SER A 42 -5.58 9.86 -11.32
N GLN A 43 -4.89 9.81 -10.18
CA GLN A 43 -3.98 10.90 -9.77
C GLN A 43 -2.82 11.08 -10.74
N ARG A 44 -2.19 10.00 -11.20
CA ARG A 44 -1.06 10.07 -12.17
C ARG A 44 -1.50 10.55 -13.55
N GLU A 45 -2.72 10.22 -13.94
CA GLU A 45 -3.35 10.66 -15.18
C GLU A 45 -3.96 12.07 -15.08
N GLY A 46 -3.86 12.71 -13.91
CA GLY A 46 -4.39 14.06 -13.67
C GLY A 46 -5.91 14.15 -13.68
N SER A 47 -6.61 13.01 -13.59
CA SER A 47 -8.08 12.90 -13.62
C SER A 47 -8.68 12.78 -12.21
N SER A 48 -7.88 13.03 -11.17
CA SER A 48 -8.31 12.99 -9.79
C SER A 48 -9.17 14.19 -9.41
N THR A 49 -10.12 13.95 -8.51
CA THR A 49 -11.08 14.96 -8.06
C THR A 49 -11.01 15.15 -6.54
N PRO A 50 -11.38 16.33 -6.01
CA PRO A 50 -11.42 16.55 -4.56
C PRO A 50 -12.40 15.59 -3.85
N GLU A 51 -13.39 15.04 -4.57
CA GLU A 51 -14.35 14.05 -4.06
C GLU A 51 -13.74 12.66 -3.82
N ASP A 52 -12.53 12.41 -4.32
CA ASP A 52 -11.83 11.13 -4.13
C ASP A 52 -11.19 10.99 -2.73
N LEU A 53 -11.08 12.06 -1.95
CA LEU A 53 -10.48 12.07 -0.61
C LEU A 53 -11.09 11.00 0.33
N PRO A 54 -12.42 10.89 0.51
CA PRO A 54 -13.01 9.85 1.35
C PRO A 54 -12.69 8.43 0.85
N ARG A 55 -12.51 8.24 -0.47
CA ARG A 55 -12.17 6.94 -1.06
C ARG A 55 -10.72 6.55 -0.76
N TRP A 56 -9.81 7.53 -0.80
CA TRP A 56 -8.43 7.35 -0.37
C TRP A 56 -8.36 6.94 1.11
N GLU A 57 -9.03 7.69 1.99
CA GLU A 57 -9.02 7.43 3.43
C GLU A 57 -9.63 6.08 3.80
N ASP A 58 -10.80 5.75 3.23
CA ASP A 58 -11.45 4.45 3.46
C ASP A 58 -10.58 3.28 2.98
N SER A 59 -9.98 3.40 1.79
CA SER A 59 -9.14 2.34 1.23
C SER A 59 -7.85 2.14 2.03
N GLN A 60 -7.23 3.23 2.50
CA GLN A 60 -6.07 3.14 3.40
C GLN A 60 -6.48 2.48 4.73
N ARG A 61 -7.56 2.94 5.35
CA ARG A 61 -8.06 2.39 6.63
C ARG A 61 -8.37 0.90 6.56
N ARG A 62 -8.99 0.45 5.48
CA ARG A 62 -9.27 -0.99 5.26
C ARG A 62 -8.00 -1.81 5.14
N MET A 63 -6.94 -1.23 4.60
CA MET A 63 -5.64 -1.88 4.44
C MET A 63 -4.74 -1.79 5.68
N GLU A 64 -5.01 -0.90 6.65
CA GLU A 64 -4.26 -0.81 7.91
C GLU A 64 -4.29 -2.12 8.72
N ASN A 65 -5.39 -2.87 8.65
CA ASN A 65 -5.50 -4.20 9.27
C ASN A 65 -4.59 -5.26 8.61
N TYR A 66 -3.97 -4.93 7.47
CA TYR A 66 -3.16 -5.83 6.64
C TYR A 66 -1.80 -5.21 6.30
N LEU A 67 -1.05 -4.76 7.31
CA LEU A 67 0.23 -4.03 7.17
C LEU A 67 1.22 -4.63 6.15
N SER A 68 1.35 -5.96 6.10
CA SER A 68 2.24 -6.63 5.14
C SER A 68 1.80 -6.41 3.68
N GLU A 69 0.50 -6.50 3.41
CA GLU A 69 -0.05 -6.27 2.07
C GLU A 69 -0.10 -4.78 1.73
N TYR A 70 -0.36 -3.91 2.72
CA TYR A 70 -0.26 -2.45 2.59
C TYR A 70 1.15 -2.05 2.14
N ASN A 71 2.18 -2.53 2.84
CA ASN A 71 3.58 -2.23 2.51
C ASN A 71 3.97 -2.76 1.13
N LYS A 72 3.58 -4.00 0.82
CA LYS A 72 3.82 -4.61 -0.49
C LYS A 72 3.17 -3.80 -1.61
N LEU A 73 1.90 -3.43 -1.45
CA LEU A 73 1.18 -2.61 -2.42
C LEU A 73 1.86 -1.25 -2.57
N ASN A 74 2.28 -0.61 -1.47
CA ASN A 74 2.93 0.69 -1.55
C ASN A 74 4.31 0.60 -2.24
N MET A 75 5.06 -0.48 -2.06
CA MET A 75 6.29 -0.70 -2.81
C MET A 75 6.03 -0.87 -4.31
N GLU A 76 4.93 -1.52 -4.69
CA GLU A 76 4.57 -1.79 -6.08
C GLU A 76 4.08 -0.52 -6.81
N ILE A 77 3.14 0.21 -6.22
CA ILE A 77 2.45 1.31 -6.90
C ILE A 77 2.74 2.69 -6.30
N ARG A 78 3.49 2.78 -5.20
CA ARG A 78 3.82 4.05 -4.50
C ARG A 78 2.58 4.90 -4.19
N PHE A 79 1.49 4.27 -3.77
CA PHE A 79 0.22 4.98 -3.54
C PHE A 79 0.31 6.02 -2.42
N THR A 80 1.18 5.85 -1.43
CA THR A 80 1.36 6.88 -0.37
C THR A 80 1.94 8.17 -0.93
N GLU A 81 2.84 8.08 -1.91
CA GLU A 81 3.38 9.25 -2.60
C GLU A 81 2.33 9.87 -3.52
N ALA A 82 1.57 9.06 -4.25
CA ALA A 82 0.47 9.56 -5.06
C ALA A 82 -0.60 10.27 -4.22
N PHE A 83 -0.91 9.73 -3.03
CA PHE A 83 -1.83 10.37 -2.09
C PHE A 83 -1.29 11.69 -1.54
N LEU A 84 0.01 11.77 -1.27
CA LEU A 84 0.66 13.04 -0.89
C LEU A 84 0.50 14.08 -2.00
N PHE A 85 0.79 13.72 -3.25
CA PHE A 85 0.60 14.63 -4.39
C PHE A 85 -0.87 15.02 -4.59
N TYR A 86 -1.80 14.08 -4.37
CA TYR A 86 -3.23 14.36 -4.38
C TYR A 86 -3.61 15.42 -3.33
N LEU A 87 -3.12 15.28 -2.10
CA LEU A 87 -3.37 16.23 -1.02
C LEU A 87 -2.72 17.59 -1.32
N GLU A 88 -1.49 17.63 -1.84
CA GLU A 88 -0.86 18.89 -2.25
C GLU A 88 -1.65 19.62 -3.34
N GLN A 89 -2.25 18.86 -4.27
CA GLN A 89 -3.00 19.42 -5.39
C GLN A 89 -4.40 19.93 -4.99
N HIS A 90 -5.15 19.15 -4.22
CA HIS A 90 -6.56 19.41 -3.94
C HIS A 90 -6.81 20.00 -2.54
N TYR A 91 -5.88 19.77 -1.60
CA TYR A 91 -6.00 20.16 -0.19
C TYR A 91 -4.68 20.70 0.39
N PRO A 92 -4.08 21.76 -0.20
CA PRO A 92 -2.75 22.25 0.20
C PRO A 92 -2.67 22.80 1.64
N ALA A 93 -3.81 23.15 2.24
CA ALA A 93 -3.90 23.60 3.63
C ALA A 93 -4.08 22.43 4.63
N ASP A 94 -4.14 21.19 4.17
CA ASP A 94 -4.32 20.05 5.06
C ASP A 94 -3.06 19.80 5.91
N PRO A 95 -3.18 19.70 7.24
CA PRO A 95 -2.02 19.55 8.13
C PRO A 95 -1.25 18.25 7.91
N ARG A 96 -1.85 17.25 7.26
CA ARG A 96 -1.19 15.98 6.93
C ARG A 96 -0.19 16.13 5.80
N VAL A 97 -0.33 17.13 4.93
CA VAL A 97 0.63 17.41 3.85
C VAL A 97 2.03 17.63 4.43
N GLY A 98 2.15 18.42 5.50
CA GLY A 98 3.43 18.68 6.17
C GLY A 98 4.05 17.42 6.79
N ILE A 99 3.24 16.62 7.51
CA ILE A 99 3.71 15.39 8.18
C ILE A 99 4.15 14.33 7.15
N LEU A 100 3.39 14.20 6.05
CA LEU A 100 3.71 13.27 4.97
C LEU A 100 4.92 13.75 4.16
N GLN A 101 5.12 15.05 3.97
CA GLN A 101 6.32 15.62 3.36
C GLN A 101 7.57 15.31 4.18
N GLU A 102 7.54 15.49 5.50
CA GLU A 102 8.68 15.21 6.38
C GLU A 102 9.05 13.72 6.34
N SER A 103 8.03 12.86 6.32
CA SER A 103 8.18 11.39 6.16
C SER A 103 8.73 10.99 4.79
N ALA A 104 8.35 11.72 3.73
CA ALA A 104 8.83 11.50 2.36
C ALA A 104 10.25 12.05 2.15
N ALA A 105 10.59 13.19 2.76
CA ALA A 105 11.92 13.78 2.75
C ALA A 105 12.95 12.83 3.38
N HIS A 106 12.62 12.21 4.50
CA HIS A 106 13.46 11.17 5.11
C HIS A 106 13.70 9.95 4.20
N ARG A 107 12.71 9.52 3.39
CA ARG A 107 12.95 8.48 2.37
C ARG A 107 13.78 8.98 1.20
N LYS A 108 13.60 10.23 0.78
CA LYS A 108 14.33 10.82 -0.36
C LYS A 108 15.82 10.90 -0.07
N ASP A 109 16.19 11.25 1.16
CA ASP A 109 17.57 11.22 1.65
C ASP A 109 18.13 9.78 1.69
N SER A 110 17.31 8.81 2.12
CA SER A 110 17.71 7.39 2.14
C SER A 110 17.89 6.77 0.74
N ILE A 111 17.17 7.25 -0.27
CA ILE A 111 17.33 6.81 -1.67
C ILE A 111 18.53 7.51 -2.34
N TRP A 112 18.83 8.75 -1.97
CA TRP A 112 20.03 9.46 -2.45
C TRP A 112 21.32 8.88 -1.86
N GLY A 113 21.33 8.43 -0.60
CA GLY A 113 22.47 7.75 0.02
C GLY A 113 22.89 6.44 -0.67
N PHE A 114 21.97 5.74 -1.35
CA PHE A 114 22.28 4.51 -2.09
C PHE A 114 22.85 4.77 -3.50
N LYS A 115 22.74 6.00 -4.01
CA LYS A 115 23.16 6.37 -5.37
C LYS A 115 24.51 7.07 -5.44
N VAL A 116 25.09 7.46 -4.29
CA VAL A 116 26.39 8.17 -4.19
C VAL A 116 27.57 7.20 -3.96
N ASN A 117 27.38 5.89 -4.12
CA ASN A 117 28.47 4.92 -4.09
C ASN A 117 28.51 4.07 -5.37
N ARG A 118 28.69 4.73 -6.52
CA ARG A 118 29.24 4.11 -7.72
C ARG A 118 30.16 5.08 -8.44
#